data_AF-A0A260ZUG5-F1
#
_entry.id   AF-A0A260ZUG5-F1
#
_cell.length_a   1.000
_cell.length_b   1.000
_cell.length_c   1.000
_cell.angle_alpha   90.00
_cell.angle_beta   90.00
_cell.angle_gamma   90.00
#
_symmetry.space_group_name_H-M   'P 1'
#
loop_
_entity.id
_entity.type
_entity.pdbx_description
1 polymer ?
#
loop_
_entity_poly.entity_id
_entity_poly.type
_entity_poly.pdbx_seq_one_letter_code
_entity_poly.pdbx_strand_id
1 'polypeptide(L)'
;MSSLDKKFARIRFDGKTKIIERDLLTKEQKRALDSSPYGFLTVDHDPSALPVDAESERKTVQTQTEINVEDSSTGVKPEELETLCEKNQRAQDEVDRQLGAAIRDLKAFYYDVELGKGKKSKEVTETVSLVDQLSRFKVQLGKLATGTFFDSPVTLASKLLNLHKRTVERRMIEGRKDTREKDVKVKEDPKKRVLQLITPQQEKEIFDHVQDCFRTDSNFALSSLLSDLKEKYNFEWERTTLYRLLKAMNLSYKIKTFNPMASSREEIVMWRARYLRDILKYRESGAFITYFDETWIFMGC
;
A
#
# COMPACT_ATOMS: atom_id res chain seq x y z
N MET A 1 23.95 -17.30 -4.50
CA MET A 1 23.74 -16.83 -3.11
C MET A 1 23.93 -15.32 -3.10
N SER A 2 22.94 -14.60 -2.59
CA SER A 2 22.77 -13.15 -2.73
C SER A 2 23.92 -12.38 -2.07
N SER A 3 24.66 -11.62 -2.87
CA SER A 3 25.59 -10.58 -2.44
C SER A 3 24.80 -9.45 -1.82
N LEU A 4 24.49 -9.54 -0.53
CA LEU A 4 24.15 -8.36 0.27
C LEU A 4 25.30 -7.36 0.14
N ASP A 5 24.98 -6.10 -0.14
CA ASP A 5 25.94 -5.00 -0.08
C ASP A 5 26.75 -5.12 1.21
N LYS A 6 28.08 -5.01 1.12
CA LYS A 6 29.02 -5.09 2.26
C LYS A 6 28.70 -4.09 3.39
N LYS A 7 27.73 -3.20 3.18
CA LYS A 7 27.19 -2.24 4.14
C LYS A 7 26.34 -2.88 5.24
N PHE A 8 25.70 -4.03 4.99
CA PHE A 8 24.78 -4.65 5.95
C PHE A 8 25.25 -6.03 6.41
N ALA A 9 24.96 -6.37 7.66
CA ALA A 9 25.28 -7.65 8.28
C ALA A 9 24.00 -8.36 8.74
N ARG A 10 23.91 -9.68 8.51
CA ARG A 10 22.86 -10.52 9.08
C ARG A 10 23.34 -11.06 10.43
N ILE A 11 22.65 -10.69 11.50
CA ILE A 11 22.91 -11.21 12.83
C ILE A 11 21.75 -12.07 13.30
N ARG A 12 22.04 -13.11 14.09
CA ARG A 12 21.03 -13.91 14.77
C ARG A 12 21.12 -13.62 16.27
N PHE A 13 20.04 -13.08 16.81
CA PHE A 13 19.88 -12.74 18.22
C PHE A 13 18.56 -13.34 18.70
N ASP A 14 18.60 -14.11 19.79
CA ASP A 14 17.43 -14.77 20.39
C ASP A 14 16.57 -15.54 19.36
N GLY A 15 17.23 -16.36 18.54
CA GLY A 15 16.59 -17.15 17.47
C GLY A 15 16.05 -16.36 16.27
N LYS A 16 16.07 -15.02 16.31
CA LYS A 16 15.58 -14.15 15.23
C LYS A 16 16.75 -13.60 14.41
N THR A 17 16.56 -13.51 13.08
CA THR A 17 17.56 -12.90 12.19
C THR A 17 17.24 -11.42 11.98
N LYS A 18 18.17 -10.54 12.32
CA LYS A 18 18.08 -9.09 12.06
C LYS A 18 19.14 -8.68 11.03
N ILE A 19 18.84 -7.61 10.29
CA ILE A 19 19.79 -6.97 9.37
C ILE A 19 20.17 -5.64 10.02
N ILE A 20 21.46 -5.44 10.26
CA ILE A 20 22.00 -4.22 10.87
C ILE A 20 23.08 -3.62 9.97
N GLU A 21 23.38 -2.34 10.17
CA GLU A 21 24.54 -1.71 9.52
C GLU A 21 25.83 -2.32 10.08
N ARG A 22 26.75 -2.64 9.18
CA ARG A 22 28.02 -3.30 9.53
C ARG A 22 28.88 -2.42 10.44
N ASP A 23 28.67 -1.11 10.45
CA ASP A 23 29.42 -0.16 11.29
C ASP A 23 29.10 -0.26 12.78
N LEU A 24 27.97 -0.87 13.13
CA LEU A 24 27.58 -1.15 14.51
C LEU A 24 28.30 -2.40 15.09
N LEU A 25 29.02 -3.15 14.27
CA LEU A 25 29.78 -4.34 14.71
C LEU A 25 31.20 -3.98 15.14
N THR A 26 31.69 -4.65 16.19
CA THR A 26 33.09 -4.56 16.60
C THR A 26 34.03 -5.17 15.53
N LYS A 27 35.32 -4.82 15.58
CA LYS A 27 36.32 -5.36 14.63
C LYS A 27 36.39 -6.89 14.65
N GLU A 28 36.21 -7.49 15.82
CA GLU A 28 36.20 -8.94 16.00
C GLU A 28 34.97 -9.59 15.37
N GLN A 29 33.79 -9.00 15.58
CA GLN A 29 32.53 -9.45 14.98
C GLN A 29 32.54 -9.37 13.45
N LYS A 30 33.17 -8.32 12.89
CA LYS A 30 33.37 -8.19 11.44
C LYS A 30 34.22 -9.34 10.87
N ARG A 31 35.31 -9.71 11.56
CA ARG A 31 36.19 -10.81 11.16
C ARG A 31 35.50 -12.17 11.28
N ALA A 32 34.70 -12.38 12.31
CA ALA A 32 33.89 -13.58 12.50
C ALA A 32 32.79 -13.71 11.42
N LEU A 33 32.16 -12.60 11.01
CA LEU A 33 31.17 -12.59 9.94
C LEU A 33 31.80 -12.94 8.58
N ASP A 34 32.99 -12.41 8.27
CA ASP A 34 33.68 -12.67 6.99
C ASP A 34 34.22 -14.11 6.88
N SER A 35 34.44 -14.77 8.02
CA SER A 35 34.86 -16.18 8.09
C SER A 35 33.68 -17.15 8.21
N SER A 36 32.45 -16.65 8.34
CA SER A 36 31.25 -17.48 8.51
C SER A 36 30.81 -18.09 7.16
N PRO A 37 30.73 -19.43 7.04
CA PRO A 37 30.35 -20.10 5.79
C PRO A 37 28.89 -19.82 5.37
N TYR A 38 28.07 -19.33 6.30
CA TYR A 38 26.64 -19.06 6.06
C TYR A 38 26.30 -17.57 6.00
N GLY A 39 27.29 -16.68 6.12
CA GLY A 39 27.09 -15.23 5.98
C GLY A 39 26.20 -14.60 7.07
N PHE A 40 26.12 -15.21 8.25
CA PHE A 40 25.48 -14.62 9.42
C PHE A 40 26.31 -14.86 10.70
N LEU A 41 26.14 -13.97 11.67
CA LEU A 41 26.83 -13.99 12.97
C LEU A 41 25.82 -14.17 14.11
N THR A 42 26.04 -15.12 15.00
CA THR A 42 25.30 -15.24 16.27
C THR A 42 25.94 -14.34 17.32
N VAL A 43 25.14 -13.49 17.97
CA VAL A 43 25.59 -12.55 19.00
C VAL A 43 24.70 -12.70 20.23
N ASP A 44 25.29 -12.70 21.42
CA ASP A 44 24.57 -12.87 22.70
C ASP A 44 23.89 -11.58 23.19
N HIS A 45 24.25 -10.43 22.64
CA HIS A 45 23.71 -9.11 22.96
C HIS A 45 23.34 -8.38 21.66
N ASP A 46 22.26 -7.61 21.67
CA ASP A 46 21.83 -6.85 20.49
C ASP A 46 22.72 -5.61 20.29
N PRO A 47 23.60 -5.57 19.27
CA PRO A 47 24.50 -4.43 19.06
C PRO A 47 23.77 -3.16 18.58
N SER A 48 22.48 -3.25 18.25
CA SER A 48 21.65 -2.06 17.97
C SER A 48 21.07 -1.40 19.23
N ALA A 49 21.19 -2.05 20.39
CA ALA A 49 20.85 -1.43 21.66
C ALA A 49 22.00 -0.51 22.09
N LEU A 50 21.80 0.80 21.98
CA LEU A 50 22.73 1.80 22.50
C LEU A 50 22.93 1.58 24.01
N PRO A 51 24.17 1.69 24.54
CA PRO A 51 24.40 1.74 25.97
C PRO A 51 23.69 2.96 26.55
N VAL A 52 22.84 2.74 27.56
CA VAL A 52 22.39 3.79 28.48
C VAL A 52 23.49 3.92 29.53
N ASP A 53 24.55 4.64 29.20
CA ASP A 53 25.51 5.08 30.21
C ASP A 53 25.29 6.56 30.52
N ALA A 54 25.14 6.77 31.83
CA ALA A 54 24.96 8.01 32.52
C ALA A 54 26.18 8.95 32.36
N GLU A 55 25.91 10.23 32.61
CA GLU A 55 26.90 11.28 32.88
C GLU A 55 27.83 11.67 31.72
N SER A 56 27.37 12.64 30.92
CA SER A 56 28.27 13.63 30.34
C SER A 56 27.62 15.01 30.37
N GLU A 57 28.32 15.89 31.05
CA GLU A 57 27.93 17.21 31.50
C GLU A 57 27.44 18.12 30.36
N ARG A 58 26.36 18.84 30.66
CA ARG A 58 25.92 20.00 29.89
C ARG A 58 27.03 21.04 29.87
N LYS A 59 27.83 21.08 28.80
CA LYS A 59 28.66 22.25 28.48
C LYS A 59 27.76 23.34 27.91
N THR A 60 27.27 24.19 28.80
CA THR A 60 26.70 25.49 28.46
C THR A 60 27.84 26.35 27.92
N VAL A 61 27.84 26.63 26.62
CA VAL A 61 28.73 27.63 26.02
C VAL A 61 28.20 29.00 26.42
N GLN A 62 28.77 29.58 27.47
CA GLN A 62 28.64 31.00 27.76
C GLN A 62 29.59 31.76 26.84
N THR A 63 29.08 32.36 25.76
CA THR A 63 29.79 33.45 25.08
C THR A 63 29.63 34.72 25.92
N GLN A 64 30.61 34.99 26.78
CA GLN A 64 30.84 36.32 27.32
C GLN A 64 31.23 37.24 26.16
N THR A 65 30.37 38.20 25.85
CA THR A 65 30.73 39.35 25.02
C THR A 65 31.09 40.46 25.99
N GLU A 66 32.37 40.69 26.21
CA GLU A 66 32.85 41.92 26.87
C GLU A 66 32.64 43.08 25.89
N ILE A 67 31.65 43.92 26.18
CA ILE A 67 31.49 45.23 25.54
C ILE A 67 32.18 46.23 26.46
N ASN A 68 33.35 46.71 26.04
CA ASN A 68 33.98 47.89 26.62
C ASN A 68 33.08 49.10 26.33
N VAL A 69 32.49 49.66 27.39
CA VAL A 69 31.78 50.93 27.37
C VAL A 69 32.79 52.01 27.70
N GLU A 70 33.24 52.76 26.69
CA GLU A 70 33.85 54.07 26.91
C GLU A 70 32.71 55.09 27.06
N ASP A 71 32.64 55.68 28.25
CA ASP A 71 31.75 56.76 28.61
C ASP A 71 32.00 58.01 27.74
N SER A 72 30.96 58.44 27.02
CA SER A 72 30.79 59.86 26.71
C SER A 72 29.31 60.21 26.57
N SER A 73 28.75 60.68 27.69
CA SER A 73 27.72 61.70 27.79
C SER A 73 26.69 61.80 26.65
N THR A 74 25.49 61.29 26.88
CA THR A 74 24.25 61.99 26.48
C THR A 74 23.08 61.44 27.29
N GLY A 75 22.40 62.33 28.02
CA GLY A 75 21.28 61.97 28.87
C GLY A 75 20.13 61.36 28.07
N VAL A 76 19.78 60.13 28.41
CA VAL A 76 18.51 59.51 28.02
C VAL A 76 17.73 59.23 29.30
N LYS A 77 16.50 59.72 29.32
CA LYS A 77 15.56 59.63 30.45
C LYS A 77 15.32 58.15 30.83
N PRO A 78 15.18 57.82 32.12
CA PRO A 78 15.02 56.45 32.61
C PRO A 78 13.56 55.98 32.47
N GLU A 79 13.02 56.00 31.26
CA GLU A 79 11.77 55.31 30.94
C GLU A 79 12.08 54.30 29.82
N GLU A 80 11.90 53.02 30.15
CA GLU A 80 11.76 51.88 29.22
C GLU A 80 13.04 51.23 28.65
N LEU A 81 13.95 50.76 29.52
CA LEU A 81 14.87 49.65 29.18
C LEU A 81 14.27 48.34 29.67
N GLU A 82 13.19 47.93 29.01
CA GLU A 82 12.58 46.62 29.23
C GLU A 82 13.57 45.53 28.86
N THR A 83 13.89 44.66 29.82
CA THR A 83 14.91 43.63 29.68
C THR A 83 14.50 42.61 28.61
N LEU A 84 15.47 42.00 27.93
CA LEU A 84 15.23 40.95 26.92
C LEU A 84 14.35 39.81 27.45
N CYS A 85 14.48 39.51 28.75
CA CYS A 85 13.66 38.52 29.45
C CYS A 85 12.19 38.95 29.52
N GLU A 86 11.92 40.21 29.88
CA GLU A 86 10.55 40.77 29.91
C GLU A 86 9.91 40.82 28.52
N LYS A 87 10.69 41.14 27.47
CA LYS A 87 10.21 41.10 26.09
C LYS A 87 9.85 39.69 25.62
N ASN A 88 10.67 38.70 25.95
CA ASN A 88 10.39 37.29 25.63
C ASN A 88 9.19 36.77 26.41
N GLN A 89 9.06 37.13 27.68
CA GLN A 89 7.92 36.75 28.51
C GLN A 89 6.61 37.35 27.96
N ARG A 90 6.61 38.64 27.58
CA ARG A 90 5.45 39.26 26.93
C ARG A 90 5.08 38.61 25.61
N ALA A 91 6.07 38.23 24.80
CA ALA A 91 5.82 37.51 23.55
C ALA A 91 5.21 36.12 23.82
N GLN A 92 5.69 35.42 24.84
CA GLN A 92 5.17 34.13 25.27
C GLN A 92 3.73 34.26 25.81
N ASP A 93 3.47 35.24 26.68
CA ASP A 93 2.15 35.50 27.24
C ASP A 93 1.15 35.90 26.14
N GLU A 94 1.60 36.64 25.12
CA GLU A 94 0.78 36.99 23.96
C GLU A 94 0.46 35.77 23.08
N VAL A 95 1.44 34.89 22.86
CA VAL A 95 1.23 33.60 22.18
C VAL A 95 0.24 32.74 22.96
N ASP A 96 0.40 32.63 24.27
CA ASP A 96 -0.46 31.82 25.15
C ASP A 96 -1.87 32.40 25.22
N ARG A 97 -2.01 33.73 25.22
CA ARG A 97 -3.30 34.43 25.15
C ARG A 97 -4.01 34.15 23.83
N GLN A 98 -3.32 34.23 22.70
CA GLN A 98 -3.89 33.94 21.38
C GLN A 98 -4.22 32.46 21.22
N LEU A 99 -3.36 31.56 21.70
CA LEU A 99 -3.61 30.13 21.72
C LEU A 99 -4.82 29.79 22.59
N GLY A 100 -4.92 30.38 23.78
CA GLY A 100 -6.07 30.23 24.67
C GLY A 100 -7.37 30.80 24.10
N ALA A 101 -7.30 31.87 23.29
CA ALA A 101 -8.47 32.36 22.54
C ALA A 101 -8.87 31.36 21.44
N ALA A 102 -7.91 30.86 20.68
CA ALA A 102 -8.15 29.90 19.59
C ALA A 102 -8.70 28.55 20.10
N ILE A 103 -8.21 28.07 21.24
CA ILE A 103 -8.73 26.86 21.90
C ILE A 103 -10.14 27.08 22.46
N ARG A 104 -10.48 28.29 22.95
CA ARG A 104 -11.85 28.60 23.43
C ARG A 104 -12.86 28.72 22.28
N ASP A 105 -12.42 29.18 21.12
CA ASP A 105 -13.24 29.21 19.90
C ASP A 105 -13.46 27.81 19.30
N LEU A 106 -12.78 26.80 19.82
CA LEU A 106 -12.88 25.41 19.40
C LEU A 106 -14.15 24.79 20.02
N LYS A 107 -15.29 24.89 19.34
CA LYS A 107 -16.42 24.01 19.68
C LYS A 107 -15.97 22.56 19.47
N ALA A 108 -16.21 21.73 20.49
CA ALA A 108 -15.81 20.34 20.51
C ALA A 108 -16.25 19.59 19.24
N PHE A 109 -15.29 19.22 18.38
CA PHE A 109 -15.28 18.19 17.33
C PHE A 109 -16.49 17.99 16.39
N TYR A 110 -17.53 18.82 16.47
CA TYR A 110 -18.70 18.81 15.60
C TYR A 110 -18.84 20.19 14.96
N TYR A 111 -18.12 20.38 13.86
CA TYR A 111 -18.35 21.51 12.97
C TYR A 111 -18.90 21.02 11.63
N ASP A 112 -19.96 21.69 11.18
CA ASP A 112 -20.44 21.67 9.80
C ASP A 112 -19.33 22.23 8.90
N VAL A 113 -18.52 21.32 8.36
CA VAL A 113 -17.64 21.63 7.24
C VAL A 113 -18.52 21.78 6.01
N GLU A 114 -18.34 22.85 5.24
CA GLU A 114 -18.95 22.99 3.92
C GLU A 114 -18.36 21.96 2.96
N LEU A 115 -18.89 20.74 3.03
CA LEU A 115 -18.62 19.68 2.08
C LEU A 115 -19.47 19.90 0.83
N GLY A 116 -18.92 19.49 -0.32
CA GLY A 116 -19.71 19.40 -1.53
C GLY A 116 -20.89 18.44 -1.31
N LYS A 117 -22.04 18.73 -1.96
CA LYS A 117 -23.26 17.94 -1.74
C LYS A 117 -23.04 16.46 -2.10
N GLY A 118 -23.60 15.55 -1.31
CA GLY A 118 -23.50 14.09 -1.49
C GLY A 118 -22.79 13.36 -0.35
N LYS A 119 -22.94 12.03 -0.29
CA LYS A 119 -22.39 11.19 0.78
C LYS A 119 -20.88 11.01 0.57
N LYS A 120 -20.08 11.39 1.57
CA LYS A 120 -18.61 11.25 1.57
C LYS A 120 -18.17 10.11 2.49
N SER A 121 -16.98 9.56 2.23
CA SER A 121 -16.34 8.65 3.18
C SER A 121 -15.99 9.38 4.47
N LYS A 122 -16.13 8.71 5.61
CA LYS A 122 -15.81 9.23 6.94
C LYS A 122 -14.39 9.81 6.99
N GLU A 123 -13.42 9.10 6.40
CA GLU A 123 -12.02 9.53 6.36
C GLU A 123 -11.81 10.85 5.60
N VAL A 124 -12.60 11.08 4.54
CA VAL A 124 -12.54 12.31 3.74
C VAL A 124 -13.09 13.47 4.56
N THR A 125 -14.23 13.26 5.21
CA THR A 125 -14.87 14.25 6.09
C THR A 125 -13.95 14.67 7.24
N GLU A 126 -13.34 13.69 7.93
CA GLU A 126 -12.41 13.94 9.03
C GLU A 126 -11.17 14.72 8.56
N THR A 127 -10.60 14.32 7.42
CA THR A 127 -9.42 15.00 6.86
C THR A 127 -9.74 16.46 6.51
N VAL A 128 -10.89 16.71 5.88
CA VAL A 128 -11.30 18.06 5.47
C VAL A 128 -11.60 18.93 6.69
N SER A 129 -12.27 18.35 7.69
CA SER A 129 -12.58 19.04 8.95
C SER A 129 -11.32 19.48 9.68
N LEU A 130 -10.34 18.58 9.82
CA LEU A 130 -9.07 18.90 10.48
C LEU A 130 -8.31 20.02 9.76
N VAL A 131 -8.20 19.94 8.43
CA VAL A 131 -7.50 20.98 7.65
C VAL A 131 -8.20 22.34 7.76
N ASP A 132 -9.54 22.36 7.79
CA ASP A 132 -10.30 23.61 7.96
C ASP A 132 -10.06 24.23 9.34
N GLN A 133 -10.08 23.42 10.41
CA GLN A 133 -9.76 23.86 11.77
C GLN A 133 -8.36 24.45 11.86
N LEU A 134 -7.36 23.74 11.32
CA LEU A 134 -5.98 24.22 11.29
C LEU A 134 -5.81 25.50 10.46
N SER A 135 -6.62 25.68 9.42
CA SER A 135 -6.62 26.91 8.63
C SER A 135 -7.18 28.09 9.42
N ARG A 136 -8.22 27.88 10.23
CA ARG A 136 -8.77 28.90 11.15
C ARG A 136 -7.75 29.28 12.22
N PHE A 137 -7.04 28.29 12.78
CA PHE A 137 -5.93 28.55 13.71
C PHE A 137 -4.86 29.44 13.08
N LYS A 138 -4.46 29.14 11.84
CA LYS A 138 -3.50 29.99 11.11
C LYS A 138 -4.00 31.43 10.98
N VAL A 139 -5.29 31.62 10.66
CA VAL A 139 -5.90 32.95 10.53
C VAL A 139 -5.91 33.70 11.87
N GLN A 140 -6.25 33.03 12.98
CA GLN A 140 -6.29 33.63 14.32
C GLN A 140 -4.91 34.02 14.85
N LEU A 141 -3.90 33.17 14.62
CA LEU A 141 -2.50 33.45 14.99
C LEU A 141 -1.86 34.54 14.12
N GLY A 142 -2.42 34.79 12.92
CA GLY A 142 -1.95 35.81 12.00
C GLY A 142 -0.45 35.69 11.70
N LYS A 143 0.32 36.73 12.01
CA LYS A 143 1.79 36.77 11.77
C LYS A 143 2.57 35.79 12.64
N LEU A 144 2.03 35.38 13.79
CA LEU A 144 2.69 34.43 14.69
C LEU A 144 2.68 33.01 14.14
N ALA A 145 1.82 32.69 13.17
CA ALA A 145 1.82 31.39 12.52
C ALA A 145 3.02 31.21 11.57
N THR A 146 3.54 32.30 11.02
CA THR A 146 4.63 32.26 10.04
C THR A 146 5.92 31.71 10.68
N GLY A 147 6.51 30.68 10.07
CA GLY A 147 7.70 30.01 10.62
C GLY A 147 7.41 28.96 11.68
N THR A 148 6.14 28.72 12.03
CA THR A 148 5.71 27.64 12.95
C THR A 148 5.09 26.47 12.20
N PHE A 149 4.78 25.40 12.92
CA PHE A 149 4.05 24.24 12.38
C PHE A 149 2.62 24.58 11.91
N PHE A 150 2.05 25.71 12.34
CA PHE A 150 0.76 26.21 11.85
C PHE A 150 0.84 26.93 10.48
N ASP A 151 2.04 27.19 9.95
CA ASP A 151 2.18 27.86 8.66
C ASP A 151 1.58 27.03 7.51
N SER A 152 1.61 25.70 7.60
CA SER A 152 1.02 24.84 6.57
C SER A 152 0.00 23.88 7.17
N PRO A 153 -1.30 24.27 7.21
CA PRO A 153 -2.39 23.42 7.72
C PRO A 153 -2.44 22.03 7.08
N VAL A 154 -2.16 21.95 5.77
CA VAL A 154 -2.13 20.70 4.99
C VAL A 154 -0.96 19.81 5.43
N THR A 155 0.23 20.39 5.62
CA THR A 155 1.42 19.64 6.05
C THR A 155 1.27 19.18 7.49
N LEU A 156 0.71 20.02 8.36
CA LEU A 156 0.42 19.66 9.74
C LEU A 156 -0.62 18.53 9.82
N ALA A 157 -1.73 18.65 9.09
CA ALA A 157 -2.73 17.59 8.99
C ALA A 157 -2.14 16.27 8.46
N SER A 158 -1.21 16.35 7.50
CA SER A 158 -0.54 15.15 6.97
C SER A 158 0.30 14.45 8.04
N LYS A 159 0.97 15.21 8.92
CA LYS A 159 1.72 14.66 10.05
C LYS A 159 0.81 14.09 11.14
N LEU A 160 -0.26 14.80 11.51
CA LEU A 160 -1.22 14.36 12.53
C LEU A 160 -1.98 13.09 12.14
N LEU A 161 -2.42 13.00 10.88
CA LEU A 161 -3.15 11.84 10.37
C LEU A 161 -2.24 10.74 9.81
N ASN A 162 -0.92 10.94 9.84
CA ASN A 162 0.07 10.06 9.22
C ASN A 162 -0.26 9.72 7.75
N LEU A 163 -0.66 10.74 6.99
CA LEU A 163 -0.97 10.64 5.57
C LEU A 163 0.09 11.36 4.75
N HIS A 164 0.33 10.87 3.53
CA HIS A 164 1.14 11.61 2.58
C HIS A 164 0.42 12.92 2.20
N LYS A 165 1.17 14.03 2.03
CA LYS A 165 0.62 15.35 1.67
C LYS A 165 -0.33 15.30 0.47
N ARG A 166 0.06 14.61 -0.60
CA ARG A 166 -0.79 14.38 -1.80
C ARG A 166 -2.14 13.71 -1.47
N THR A 167 -2.17 12.81 -0.48
CA THR A 167 -3.42 12.14 -0.07
C THR A 167 -4.35 13.12 0.63
N VAL A 168 -3.81 13.99 1.48
CA VAL A 168 -4.58 15.06 2.13
C VAL A 168 -5.14 16.02 1.08
N GLU A 169 -4.31 16.50 0.15
CA GLU A 169 -4.75 17.37 -0.95
C GLU A 169 -5.84 16.73 -1.82
N ARG A 170 -5.68 15.45 -2.16
CA ARG A 170 -6.70 14.69 -2.91
C ARG A 170 -8.03 14.62 -2.14
N ARG A 171 -7.99 14.31 -0.85
CA ARG A 171 -9.18 14.24 0.01
C ARG A 171 -9.84 15.61 0.18
N MET A 172 -9.06 16.69 0.27
CA MET A 172 -9.57 18.06 0.28
C MET A 172 -10.36 18.38 -1.00
N ILE A 173 -9.82 18.02 -2.15
CA ILE A 173 -10.49 18.18 -3.45
C ILE A 173 -11.76 17.32 -3.51
N GLU A 174 -11.69 16.08 -3.08
CA GLU A 174 -12.81 15.14 -3.05
C GLU A 174 -13.95 15.59 -2.13
N GLY A 175 -13.61 16.11 -0.95
CA GLY A 175 -14.56 16.62 0.03
C GLY A 175 -15.30 17.86 -0.45
N ARG A 176 -14.60 18.78 -1.11
CA ARG A 176 -15.20 20.01 -1.67
C ARG A 176 -15.97 19.79 -2.98
N LYS A 177 -15.71 18.69 -3.69
CA LYS A 177 -16.40 18.37 -4.94
C LYS A 177 -17.86 18.00 -4.69
N ASP A 178 -18.80 18.57 -5.43
CA ASP A 178 -20.20 18.09 -5.45
C ASP A 178 -20.25 16.70 -6.09
N THR A 179 -20.63 15.70 -5.30
CA THR A 179 -20.77 14.29 -5.71
C THR A 179 -22.23 13.86 -5.78
N ARG A 180 -23.19 14.80 -5.86
CA ARG A 180 -24.50 14.45 -6.41
C ARG A 180 -24.29 13.69 -7.72
N GLU A 181 -25.14 12.70 -8.00
CA GLU A 181 -25.23 12.08 -9.31
C GLU A 181 -25.50 13.18 -10.32
N LYS A 182 -24.45 13.78 -10.87
CA LYS A 182 -24.50 14.29 -12.23
C LYS A 182 -24.81 13.07 -13.10
N ASP A 183 -25.45 13.27 -14.25
CA ASP A 183 -25.55 12.25 -15.29
C ASP A 183 -24.16 11.83 -15.76
N VAL A 184 -23.45 11.09 -14.91
CA VAL A 184 -22.27 10.35 -15.27
C VAL A 184 -22.85 9.31 -16.20
N LYS A 185 -22.68 9.53 -17.51
CA LYS A 185 -22.82 8.44 -18.48
C LYS A 185 -21.95 7.31 -17.93
N VAL A 186 -22.57 6.36 -17.24
CA VAL A 186 -21.89 5.22 -16.67
C VAL A 186 -21.18 4.62 -17.85
N LYS A 187 -19.84 4.64 -17.82
CA LYS A 187 -19.05 4.14 -18.93
C LYS A 187 -19.43 2.66 -19.06
N GLU A 188 -20.28 2.36 -20.04
CA GLU A 188 -20.80 1.02 -20.20
C GLU A 188 -19.63 0.05 -20.29
N ASP A 189 -19.77 -1.07 -19.60
CA ASP A 189 -18.75 -2.10 -19.60
C ASP A 189 -18.44 -2.48 -21.06
N PRO A 190 -17.19 -2.34 -21.53
CA PRO A 190 -16.83 -2.65 -22.91
C PRO A 190 -17.23 -4.08 -23.31
N LYS A 191 -17.33 -5.02 -22.35
CA LYS A 191 -17.85 -6.38 -22.61
C LYS A 191 -19.31 -6.38 -23.02
N LYS A 192 -20.15 -5.58 -22.35
CA LYS A 192 -21.59 -5.49 -22.64
C LYS A 192 -21.85 -4.97 -24.05
N ARG A 193 -21.09 -3.96 -24.47
CA ARG A 193 -21.18 -3.42 -25.84
C ARG A 193 -20.85 -4.43 -26.92
N VAL A 194 -19.87 -5.29 -26.65
CA VAL A 194 -19.47 -6.32 -27.62
C VAL A 194 -20.49 -7.46 -27.65
N LEU A 195 -21.03 -7.87 -26.50
CA LEU A 195 -22.07 -8.91 -26.45
C LEU A 195 -23.39 -8.47 -27.10
N GLN A 196 -23.70 -7.16 -27.09
CA GLN A 196 -24.85 -6.60 -27.82
C GLN A 196 -24.77 -6.78 -29.35
N LEU A 197 -23.59 -7.10 -29.92
CA LEU A 197 -23.43 -7.34 -31.35
C LEU A 197 -23.99 -8.69 -31.82
N ILE A 198 -24.24 -9.61 -30.90
CA ILE A 198 -24.71 -10.96 -31.22
C ILE A 198 -26.02 -11.25 -30.49
N THR A 199 -26.81 -12.16 -31.05
CA THR A 199 -28.00 -12.66 -30.36
C THR A 199 -27.62 -13.66 -29.26
N PRO A 200 -28.45 -13.83 -28.22
CA PRO A 200 -28.23 -14.87 -27.21
C PRO A 200 -28.17 -16.29 -27.80
N GLN A 201 -28.83 -16.50 -28.94
CA GLN A 201 -28.77 -17.76 -29.67
C GLN A 201 -27.37 -17.98 -30.27
N GLN A 202 -26.82 -16.98 -30.96
CA GLN A 202 -25.46 -17.06 -31.51
C GLN A 202 -24.40 -17.21 -30.41
N GLU A 203 -24.60 -16.57 -29.26
CA GLU A 203 -23.72 -16.76 -28.09
C GLU A 203 -23.69 -18.23 -27.67
N LYS A 204 -24.86 -18.86 -27.58
CA LYS A 204 -24.98 -20.27 -27.25
C LYS A 204 -24.35 -21.17 -28.31
N GLU A 205 -24.60 -20.90 -29.59
CA GLU A 205 -24.02 -21.67 -30.72
C GLU A 205 -22.48 -21.62 -30.73
N ILE A 206 -21.90 -20.44 -30.48
CA ILE A 206 -20.45 -20.28 -30.35
C ILE A 206 -19.92 -21.07 -29.16
N PHE A 207 -20.60 -20.99 -28.02
CA PHE A 207 -20.18 -21.71 -26.81
C PHE A 207 -20.27 -23.22 -27.00
N ASP A 208 -21.39 -23.73 -27.51
CA ASP A 208 -21.62 -25.16 -27.77
C ASP A 208 -20.58 -25.69 -28.75
N HIS A 209 -20.27 -24.96 -29.82
CA HIS A 209 -19.24 -25.36 -30.77
C HIS A 209 -17.83 -25.41 -30.14
N VAL A 210 -17.48 -24.44 -29.29
CA VAL A 210 -16.20 -24.49 -28.52
C VAL A 210 -16.16 -25.68 -27.57
N GLN A 211 -17.28 -26.00 -26.92
CA GLN A 211 -17.38 -27.18 -26.05
C GLN A 211 -17.29 -28.49 -26.84
N ASP A 212 -17.86 -28.56 -28.03
CA ASP A 212 -17.75 -29.73 -28.90
C ASP A 212 -16.30 -29.94 -29.37
N CYS A 213 -15.60 -28.86 -29.74
CA CYS A 213 -14.18 -28.93 -30.03
C CYS A 213 -13.38 -29.45 -28.83
N PHE A 214 -13.72 -28.98 -27.62
CA PHE A 214 -13.11 -29.48 -26.40
C PHE A 214 -13.42 -30.98 -26.19
N ARG A 215 -14.68 -31.41 -26.35
CA ARG A 215 -15.11 -32.80 -26.17
C ARG A 215 -14.44 -33.76 -27.15
N THR A 216 -14.20 -33.32 -28.38
CA THR A 216 -13.57 -34.09 -29.46
C THR A 216 -12.04 -34.03 -29.45
N ASP A 217 -11.44 -33.29 -28.50
CA ASP A 217 -9.99 -33.03 -28.43
C ASP A 217 -9.42 -32.43 -29.74
N SER A 218 -10.25 -31.65 -30.45
CA SER A 218 -9.83 -30.98 -31.68
C SER A 218 -9.21 -29.63 -31.35
N ASN A 219 -7.98 -29.44 -31.84
CA ASN A 219 -7.30 -28.15 -31.76
C ASN A 219 -7.87 -27.21 -32.82
N PHE A 220 -8.26 -26.01 -32.41
CA PHE A 220 -8.72 -24.97 -33.35
C PHE A 220 -7.96 -23.67 -33.14
N ALA A 221 -7.73 -22.95 -34.23
CA ALA A 221 -7.26 -21.59 -34.23
C ALA A 221 -8.46 -20.64 -34.35
N LEU A 222 -8.26 -19.36 -34.00
CA LEU A 222 -9.32 -18.35 -34.16
C LEU A 222 -9.81 -18.23 -35.61
N SER A 223 -8.94 -18.46 -36.60
CA SER A 223 -9.32 -18.45 -38.01
C SER A 223 -10.12 -19.67 -38.44
N SER A 224 -9.79 -20.87 -37.94
CA SER A 224 -10.57 -22.08 -38.26
C SER A 224 -11.95 -21.99 -37.61
N LEU A 225 -12.01 -21.57 -36.35
CA LEU A 225 -13.27 -21.31 -35.66
C LEU A 225 -14.15 -20.29 -36.41
N LEU A 226 -13.55 -19.22 -36.95
CA LEU A 226 -14.31 -18.24 -37.73
C LEU A 226 -14.91 -18.86 -38.99
N SER A 227 -14.14 -19.66 -39.72
CA SER A 227 -14.63 -20.37 -40.92
C SER A 227 -15.77 -21.33 -40.56
N ASP A 228 -15.61 -22.10 -39.50
CA ASP A 228 -16.63 -23.06 -39.03
C ASP A 228 -17.93 -22.35 -38.62
N LEU A 229 -17.81 -21.20 -37.93
CA LEU A 229 -18.97 -20.40 -37.52
C LEU A 229 -19.66 -19.72 -38.71
N LYS A 230 -18.90 -19.30 -39.72
CA LYS A 230 -19.45 -18.75 -40.97
C LYS A 230 -20.24 -19.78 -41.75
N GLU A 231 -19.71 -21.00 -41.85
CA GLU A 231 -20.35 -22.09 -42.58
C GLU A 231 -21.59 -22.63 -41.87
N LYS A 232 -21.52 -22.86 -40.55
CA LYS A 232 -22.58 -23.53 -39.80
C LYS A 232 -23.68 -22.62 -39.28
N TYR A 233 -23.33 -21.39 -38.88
CA TYR A 233 -24.22 -20.49 -38.14
C TYR A 233 -24.39 -19.12 -38.83
N ASN A 234 -23.93 -19.00 -40.08
CA ASN A 234 -23.99 -17.75 -40.87
C ASN A 234 -23.42 -16.54 -40.10
N PHE A 235 -22.27 -16.72 -39.45
CA PHE A 235 -21.66 -15.69 -38.61
C PHE A 235 -21.08 -14.53 -39.43
N GLU A 236 -21.67 -13.34 -39.35
CA GLU A 236 -21.35 -12.21 -40.22
C GLU A 236 -20.08 -11.43 -39.82
N TRP A 237 -19.58 -11.62 -38.60
CA TRP A 237 -18.51 -10.77 -38.05
C TRP A 237 -17.10 -11.21 -38.46
N GLU A 238 -16.14 -10.30 -38.31
CA GLU A 238 -14.73 -10.56 -38.58
C GLU A 238 -13.98 -11.20 -37.41
N ARG A 239 -12.78 -11.69 -37.69
CA ARG A 239 -11.86 -12.33 -36.73
C ARG A 239 -11.61 -11.48 -35.47
N THR A 240 -11.45 -10.18 -35.62
CA THR A 240 -11.18 -9.25 -34.51
C THR A 240 -12.38 -9.12 -33.57
N THR A 241 -13.59 -9.09 -34.13
CA THR A 241 -14.85 -9.09 -33.37
C THR A 241 -15.06 -10.42 -32.67
N LEU A 242 -14.82 -11.55 -33.34
CA LEU A 242 -14.87 -12.88 -32.72
C LEU A 242 -13.93 -12.98 -31.51
N TYR A 243 -12.69 -12.50 -31.63
CA TYR A 243 -11.77 -12.46 -30.49
C TYR A 243 -12.31 -11.66 -29.29
N ARG A 244 -12.90 -10.50 -29.56
CA ARG A 244 -13.49 -9.65 -28.51
C ARG A 244 -14.72 -10.31 -27.89
N LEU A 245 -15.55 -10.98 -28.68
CA LEU A 245 -16.72 -11.72 -28.24
C LEU A 245 -16.33 -12.86 -27.30
N LEU A 246 -15.38 -13.72 -27.70
CA LEU A 246 -14.87 -14.79 -26.85
C LEU A 246 -14.35 -14.25 -25.50
N LYS A 247 -13.61 -13.13 -25.53
CA LYS A 247 -13.12 -12.48 -24.31
C LYS A 247 -14.26 -11.90 -23.45
N ALA A 248 -15.31 -11.40 -24.07
CA ALA A 248 -16.50 -10.89 -23.38
C ALA A 248 -17.31 -12.02 -22.72
N MET A 249 -17.38 -13.19 -23.36
CA MET A 249 -17.93 -14.46 -22.82
C MET A 249 -17.03 -15.11 -21.75
N ASN A 250 -15.91 -14.47 -21.38
CA ASN A 250 -14.91 -14.97 -20.43
C ASN A 250 -14.20 -16.26 -20.88
N LEU A 251 -14.13 -16.50 -22.19
CA LEU A 251 -13.29 -17.54 -22.77
C LEU A 251 -11.86 -16.99 -22.92
N SER A 252 -10.87 -17.78 -22.49
CA SER A 252 -9.46 -17.43 -22.57
C SER A 252 -8.63 -18.61 -23.03
N TYR A 253 -7.73 -18.37 -23.99
CA TYR A 253 -6.70 -19.34 -24.35
C TYR A 253 -5.63 -19.39 -23.26
N LYS A 254 -5.29 -20.60 -22.80
CA LYS A 254 -4.20 -20.85 -21.86
C LYS A 254 -3.45 -22.10 -22.31
N ILE A 255 -2.13 -21.98 -22.39
CA ILE A 255 -1.24 -23.14 -22.54
C ILE A 255 -1.26 -23.88 -21.20
N LYS A 256 -1.59 -25.17 -21.22
CA LYS A 256 -1.60 -26.02 -20.03
C LYS A 256 -0.41 -26.96 -20.08
N THR A 257 0.27 -27.13 -18.96
CA THR A 257 1.38 -28.08 -18.77
C THR A 257 0.90 -29.51 -18.54
N PHE A 258 -0.38 -29.68 -18.18
CA PHE A 258 -1.04 -30.96 -17.97
C PHE A 258 -2.24 -31.10 -18.91
N ASN A 259 -2.57 -32.33 -19.34
CA ASN A 259 -3.71 -32.59 -20.21
C ASN A 259 -5.05 -32.46 -19.45
N PRO A 260 -5.79 -31.36 -19.59
CA PRO A 260 -7.07 -31.17 -18.89
C PRO A 260 -8.18 -32.11 -19.38
N MET A 261 -8.03 -32.68 -20.58
CA MET A 261 -9.00 -33.63 -21.13
C MET A 261 -8.92 -34.97 -20.40
N ALA A 262 -7.72 -35.40 -20.01
CA ALA A 262 -7.55 -36.57 -19.15
C ALA A 262 -8.30 -36.43 -17.82
N SER A 263 -8.44 -35.22 -17.28
CA SER A 263 -9.25 -35.00 -16.06
C SER A 263 -10.76 -34.97 -16.30
N SER A 264 -11.23 -34.75 -17.53
CA SER A 264 -12.64 -34.52 -17.85
C SER A 264 -13.31 -35.72 -18.54
N ARG A 265 -12.55 -36.72 -18.98
CA ARG A 265 -13.09 -37.96 -19.54
C ARG A 265 -13.94 -38.70 -18.51
N GLU A 266 -15.18 -38.99 -18.88
CA GLU A 266 -16.17 -39.61 -17.99
C GLU A 266 -15.70 -40.96 -17.43
N GLU A 267 -15.03 -41.78 -18.24
CA GLU A 267 -14.43 -43.05 -17.82
C GLU A 267 -13.40 -42.87 -16.69
N ILE A 268 -12.52 -41.87 -16.82
CA ILE A 268 -11.48 -41.59 -15.83
C ILE A 268 -12.11 -41.04 -14.54
N VAL A 269 -13.15 -40.21 -14.66
CA VAL A 269 -13.93 -39.72 -13.52
C VAL A 269 -14.60 -40.88 -12.79
N MET A 270 -15.22 -41.81 -13.53
CA MET A 270 -15.84 -43.01 -12.96
C MET A 270 -14.81 -43.91 -12.28
N TRP A 271 -13.64 -44.12 -12.88
CA TRP A 271 -12.56 -44.91 -12.27
C TRP A 271 -12.06 -44.28 -10.98
N ARG A 272 -11.85 -42.95 -10.96
CA ARG A 272 -11.49 -42.21 -9.74
C ARG A 272 -12.58 -42.34 -8.67
N ALA A 273 -13.84 -42.18 -9.04
CA ALA A 273 -14.96 -42.29 -8.11
C ALA A 273 -15.09 -43.71 -7.53
N ARG A 274 -14.82 -44.75 -8.33
CA ARG A 274 -14.77 -46.15 -7.87
C ARG A 274 -13.60 -46.36 -6.92
N TYR A 275 -12.40 -45.97 -7.34
CA TYR A 275 -11.18 -46.05 -6.54
C TYR A 275 -11.34 -45.38 -5.17
N LEU A 276 -11.89 -44.16 -5.13
CA LEU A 276 -12.12 -43.44 -3.88
C LEU A 276 -13.12 -44.16 -2.96
N ARG A 277 -14.20 -44.74 -3.51
CA ARG A 277 -15.15 -45.55 -2.75
C ARG A 277 -14.49 -46.80 -2.17
N ASP A 278 -13.68 -47.48 -2.97
CA ASP A 278 -12.98 -48.68 -2.53
C ASP A 278 -11.96 -48.35 -1.42
N ILE A 279 -11.15 -47.30 -1.59
CA ILE A 279 -10.21 -46.82 -0.56
C ILE A 279 -10.94 -46.45 0.73
N LEU A 280 -12.09 -45.78 0.65
CA LEU A 280 -12.88 -45.41 1.82
C LEU A 280 -13.37 -46.65 2.56
N LYS A 281 -13.92 -47.64 1.83
CA LYS A 281 -14.33 -48.93 2.40
C LYS A 281 -13.17 -49.66 3.08
N TYR A 282 -11.99 -49.70 2.47
CA TYR A 282 -10.82 -50.35 3.04
C TYR A 282 -10.33 -49.65 4.32
N ARG A 283 -10.41 -48.32 4.37
CA ARG A 283 -10.10 -47.55 5.59
C ARG A 283 -11.07 -47.83 6.72
N GLU A 284 -12.37 -47.91 6.41
CA GLU A 284 -13.41 -48.24 7.40
C GLU A 284 -13.24 -49.65 7.96
N SER A 285 -12.78 -50.61 7.14
CA SER A 285 -12.48 -51.98 7.59
C SER A 285 -11.13 -52.12 8.32
N GLY A 286 -10.38 -51.02 8.53
CA GLY A 286 -9.08 -51.05 9.20
C GLY A 286 -7.96 -51.71 8.38
N ALA A 287 -8.08 -51.77 7.05
CA ALA A 287 -7.06 -52.37 6.19
C ALA A 287 -5.81 -51.47 6.11
N PHE A 288 -4.62 -52.09 6.06
CA PHE A 288 -3.36 -51.39 5.85
C PHE A 288 -3.15 -51.12 4.36
N ILE A 289 -3.12 -49.85 3.96
CA ILE A 289 -3.00 -49.43 2.55
C ILE A 289 -1.58 -48.90 2.32
N THR A 290 -0.85 -49.54 1.41
CA THR A 290 0.45 -49.08 0.92
C THR A 290 0.35 -48.61 -0.53
N TYR A 291 0.97 -47.47 -0.82
CA TYR A 291 1.05 -46.91 -2.17
C TYR A 291 2.46 -47.09 -2.70
N PHE A 292 2.58 -47.62 -3.91
CA PHE A 292 3.83 -47.71 -4.64
C PHE A 292 3.71 -46.85 -5.89
N ASP A 293 4.71 -46.02 -6.13
CA ASP A 293 4.81 -45.20 -7.33
C ASP A 293 6.23 -45.34 -7.90
N GLU A 294 6.31 -45.44 -9.22
CA GLU A 294 7.59 -45.53 -9.91
C GLU A 294 8.00 -44.12 -10.33
N THR A 295 9.12 -43.63 -9.79
CA THR A 295 9.72 -42.38 -10.24
C THR A 295 10.95 -42.68 -11.07
N TRP A 296 10.94 -42.24 -12.33
CA TRP A 296 12.11 -42.30 -13.20
C TRP A 296 13.20 -41.36 -12.68
N ILE A 297 14.36 -41.89 -12.31
CA ILE A 297 15.53 -41.09 -11.92
C ILE A 297 16.39 -40.88 -13.16
N PHE A 298 16.46 -39.64 -13.64
CA PHE A 298 17.42 -39.26 -14.69
C PHE A 298 18.82 -39.12 -14.09
N MET A 299 19.71 -40.06 -14.38
CA MET A 299 21.14 -39.97 -14.08
C MET A 299 21.82 -39.08 -15.14
N GLY A 300 21.85 -37.77 -14.92
CA GLY A 300 22.53 -36.83 -15.84
C GLY A 300 22.55 -35.40 -15.33
N CYS A 301 23.58 -35.06 -14.54
CA CYS A 301 24.08 -33.70 -14.30
C CYS A 301 25.59 -33.72 -14.53
#